data_AF-A0A3E0NZU3-F1
#
_entry.id   AF-A0A3E0NZU3-F1
#
_cell.length_a   1.000
_cell.length_b   1.000
_cell.length_c   1.000
_cell.angle_alpha   90.00
_cell.angle_beta   90.00
_cell.angle_gamma   90.00
#
_symmetry.space_group_name_H-M   'P 1'
#
loop_
_entity.id
_entity.type
_entity.pdbx_description
1 polymer ?
#
loop_
_entity_poly.entity_id
_entity_poly.type
_entity_poly.pdbx_seq_one_letter_code
_entity_poly.pdbx_strand_id
1 'polypeptide(L)' 'MTEAITERPVMRYREGVEELVDSLVVEEPLEIRLDGTSLAVVMRSPGNDTDLALGFALTEGIIDRPGDVSAVTELGEGRV' A
#
# COMPACT_ATOMS: atom_id res chain seq x y z
N MET A 1 1.71 12.64 0.82
CA MET A 1 2.06 11.61 -0.18
C MET A 1 3.40 11.04 0.25
N THR A 2 3.40 9.86 0.86
CA THR A 2 4.66 9.17 1.20
C THR A 2 5.29 8.63 -0.06
N GLU A 3 6.61 8.75 -0.19
CA GLU A 3 7.37 8.19 -1.32
C GLU A 3 7.50 6.67 -1.17
N ALA A 4 7.33 5.93 -2.26
CA ALA A 4 7.43 4.46 -2.28
C ALA A 4 8.85 3.93 -2.03
N ILE A 5 9.86 4.79 -2.18
CA ILE A 5 11.26 4.46 -1.97
C ILE A 5 11.87 5.46 -0.99
N THR A 6 12.72 4.96 -0.10
CA THR A 6 13.52 5.76 0.83
C THR A 6 14.98 5.34 0.77
N GLU A 7 15.89 6.28 0.97
CA GLU A 7 17.32 6.01 1.06
C GLU A 7 17.74 5.82 2.52
N ARG A 8 18.42 4.70 2.81
CA ARG A 8 18.89 4.39 4.17
C ARG A 8 20.34 3.91 4.16
N PRO A 9 21.15 4.29 5.17
CA PRO A 9 22.46 3.71 5.36
C PRO A 9 22.31 2.22 5.73
N VAL A 10 23.09 1.37 5.07
CA VAL A 10 23.15 -0.07 5.34
C VAL A 10 24.60 -0.52 5.47
N MET A 11 24.79 -1.58 6.26
CA MET A 11 26.08 -2.27 6.37
C MET A 11 26.05 -3.52 5.50
N ARG A 12 26.87 -3.55 4.45
CA ARG A 12 27.00 -4.69 3.55
C ARG A 12 28.16 -5.58 4.00
N TYR A 13 27.85 -6.84 4.30
CA TYR A 13 28.83 -7.85 4.68
C TYR A 13 29.17 -8.73 3.47
N ARG A 14 30.30 -8.45 2.80
CA ARG A 14 30.92 -9.23 1.71
C ARG A 14 32.42 -9.06 1.80
N GLU A 15 33.21 -10.13 1.72
CA GLU A 15 34.71 -10.09 1.76
C GLU A 15 35.29 -8.95 2.64
N GLY A 16 34.66 -8.67 3.79
CA GLY A 16 34.76 -7.39 4.50
C GLY A 16 33.40 -6.79 4.86
N VAL A 17 33.42 -5.56 5.38
CA VAL A 17 32.24 -4.78 5.76
C VAL A 17 32.35 -3.40 5.13
N GLU A 18 31.33 -2.99 4.38
CA GLU A 18 31.22 -1.70 3.71
C GLU A 18 29.94 -0.98 4.16
N GLU A 19 30.03 0.33 4.44
CA GLU A 19 28.88 1.19 4.69
C GLU A 19 28.49 1.90 3.38
N LEU A 20 27.21 1.83 3.01
CA LEU A 20 26.68 2.48 1.80
C LEU A 20 25.22 2.90 1.99
N VAL A 21 24.72 3.74 1.09
CA VAL A 21 23.30 4.11 1.02
C VAL A 21 22.59 3.18 0.05
N ASP A 22 21.48 2.57 0.48
CA ASP A 22 20.65 1.71 -0.35
C ASP A 22 19.23 2.27 -0.49
N SER A 23 18.59 1.95 -1.61
CA SER A 23 17.21 2.32 -1.91
C SER A 23 16.28 1.23 -1.41
N LEU A 24 15.46 1.54 -0.41
CA LEU A 24 14.54 0.60 0.22
C LEU A 24 13.09 0.95 -0.13
N VAL A 25 12.28 -0.08 -0.37
CA VAL A 25 10.83 0.09 -0.55
C VAL A 25 10.20 0.43 0.80
N VAL A 26 9.28 1.40 0.78
CA VAL A 26 8.43 1.73 1.93
C VAL A 26 7.19 0.86 1.90
N GLU A 27 6.78 0.35 3.06
CA GLU A 27 5.48 -0.30 3.25
C GLU A 27 4.68 0.44 4.32
N GLU A 28 3.40 0.68 4.04
CA GLU A 28 2.45 1.28 4.97
C GLU A 28 1.15 0.47 4.98
N PRO A 29 0.42 0.44 6.09
CA PRO A 29 -0.90 -0.16 6.12
C PRO A 29 -1.91 0.67 5.32
N LEU A 30 -2.74 -0.01 4.54
CA LEU A 30 -3.94 0.54 3.90
C LEU A 30 -5.15 -0.22 4.41
N GLU A 31 -6.09 0.50 5.02
CA GLU A 31 -7.39 -0.06 5.37
C GLU A 31 -8.36 0.13 4.19
N ILE A 32 -8.91 -0.98 3.71
CA ILE A 32 -9.97 -0.98 2.69
C ILE A 32 -11.30 -1.04 3.43
N ARG A 33 -12.22 -0.14 3.07
CA ARG A 33 -13.57 -0.06 3.65
C ARG A 33 -14.60 -0.14 2.54
N LEU A 34 -15.69 -0.86 2.79
CA LEU A 34 -16.88 -0.90 1.95
C LEU A 34 -18.02 -0.21 2.68
N ASP A 35 -18.53 0.88 2.12
CA ASP A 35 -19.60 1.70 2.73
C ASP A 35 -19.31 2.07 4.20
N GLY A 36 -18.04 2.38 4.50
CA GLY A 36 -17.57 2.71 5.84
C GLY A 36 -17.32 1.51 6.77
N THR A 37 -17.59 0.29 6.35
CA THR A 37 -17.29 -0.94 7.11
C THR A 37 -15.89 -1.43 6.79
N SER A 38 -15.07 -1.68 7.82
CA SER A 38 -13.72 -2.25 7.66
C SER A 38 -13.80 -3.64 7.03
N LEU A 39 -13.08 -3.83 5.93
CA LEU A 39 -13.05 -5.07 5.17
C LEU A 39 -11.72 -5.80 5.41
N ALA A 40 -10.61 -5.09 5.23
CA ALA A 40 -9.26 -5.64 5.38
C ALA A 40 -8.24 -4.52 5.62
N VAL A 41 -7.12 -4.88 6.25
CA VAL A 41 -5.91 -4.05 6.30
C VAL A 41 -4.81 -4.80 5.57
N VAL A 42 -4.22 -4.18 4.56
CA VAL A 42 -3.13 -4.74 3.76
C VAL A 42 -1.87 -3.89 3.90
N MET A 43 -0.69 -4.49 3.77
CA MET A 43 0.55 -3.74 3.61
C MET A 43 0.74 -3.40 2.14
N ARG A 44 1.11 -2.15 1.83
CA ARG A 44 1.33 -1.69 0.46
C ARG A 44 2.52 -0.75 0.36
N SER A 45 3.12 -0.70 -0.82
CA SER A 45 4.00 0.42 -1.22
C SER A 45 3.18 1.62 -1.67
N PRO A 46 3.44 2.84 -1.14
CA PRO A 46 2.56 3.96 -1.42
C PRO A 46 2.42 4.41 -2.88
N GLY A 47 1.21 4.79 -3.30
CA GLY A 47 0.99 5.51 -4.55
C GLY A 47 -0.19 5.07 -5.43
N ASN A 48 -0.68 3.83 -5.30
CA ASN A 48 -1.73 3.27 -6.17
C ASN A 48 -2.91 2.67 -5.38
N ASP A 49 -3.40 3.37 -4.36
CA ASP A 49 -4.35 2.79 -3.39
C ASP A 49 -5.71 2.48 -3.99
N THR A 50 -6.21 3.37 -4.85
CA THR A 50 -7.49 3.17 -5.53
C THR A 50 -7.46 1.90 -6.39
N ASP A 51 -6.41 1.72 -7.19
CA ASP A 51 -6.25 0.56 -8.05
C ASP A 51 -6.06 -0.72 -7.23
N LEU A 52 -5.28 -0.65 -6.14
CA LEU A 52 -5.08 -1.76 -5.23
C LEU A 52 -6.41 -2.18 -4.57
N ALA A 53 -7.22 -1.23 -4.09
CA ALA A 53 -8.48 -1.52 -3.44
C ALA A 53 -9.53 -2.12 -4.41
N LEU A 54 -9.62 -1.57 -5.63
CA LEU A 54 -10.49 -2.12 -6.68
C LEU A 54 -10.06 -3.51 -7.12
N GLY A 55 -8.75 -3.71 -7.32
CA GLY A 55 -8.17 -5.01 -7.65
C GLY A 55 -8.45 -6.04 -6.56
N PHE A 56 -8.20 -5.67 -5.30
CA PHE A 56 -8.50 -6.51 -4.13
C PHE A 56 -9.98 -6.91 -4.08
N ALA A 57 -10.90 -5.96 -4.22
CA ALA A 57 -12.33 -6.24 -4.20
C ALA A 57 -12.75 -7.23 -5.30
N LEU A 58 -12.16 -7.11 -6.49
CA LEU A 58 -12.44 -8.00 -7.61
C LEU A 58 -11.86 -9.41 -7.38
N THR A 59 -10.59 -9.51 -6.95
CA THR A 59 -9.92 -10.81 -6.79
C THR A 59 -10.44 -11.62 -5.60
N GLU A 60 -10.92 -10.94 -4.56
CA GLU A 60 -11.55 -11.58 -3.39
C GLU A 60 -13.04 -11.88 -3.60
N GLY A 61 -13.61 -11.54 -4.77
CA GLY A 61 -15.01 -11.82 -5.10
C GLY A 61 -16.03 -10.95 -4.35
N ILE A 62 -15.61 -9.76 -3.91
CA ILE A 62 -16.47 -8.78 -3.22
C ILE A 62 -17.31 -8.01 -4.24
N ILE A 63 -16.74 -7.79 -5.43
CA ILE A 63 -17.43 -7.30 -6.63
C ILE A 63 -17.20 -8.28 -7.77
N ASP A 64 -18.15 -8.38 -8.70
CA ASP A 64 -18.03 -9.26 -9.87
C ASP A 64 -17.44 -8.52 -11.08
N ARG A 65 -17.63 -7.19 -11.13
CA ARG A 65 -17.21 -6.34 -12.25
C ARG A 65 -17.01 -4.89 -11.79
N PRO A 66 -16.24 -4.08 -12.56
CA PRO A 66 -15.98 -2.68 -12.21
C PRO A 66 -17.25 -1.83 -12.02
N GLY A 67 -18.34 -2.17 -12.72
CA GLY A 67 -19.61 -1.45 -12.63
C GLY A 67 -20.38 -1.65 -11.33
N ASP A 68 -19.94 -2.54 -10.44
CA ASP A 68 -20.54 -2.73 -9.12
C ASP A 68 -20.05 -1.66 -8.11
N VAL A 69 -18.99 -0.91 -8.45
CA VAL A 69 -18.48 0.21 -7.63
C VAL A 69 -18.95 1.54 -8.19
N SER A 70 -19.66 2.31 -7.38
CA SER A 70 -20.19 3.62 -7.78
C SER A 70 -19.18 4.77 -7.61
N ALA A 71 -18.32 4.68 -6.59
CA ALA A 71 -17.27 5.66 -6.30
C ALA A 71 -16.18 5.04 -5.42
N VAL A 72 -14.97 5.61 -5.49
CA VAL A 72 -13.88 5.35 -4.54
C VAL A 72 -13.43 6.69 -3.97
N THR A 73 -13.18 6.75 -2.67
CA THR A 73 -12.73 7.98 -2.00
C THR A 73 -11.59 7.61 -1.07
N GLU A 74 -10.47 8.34 -1.19
CA GLU A 74 -9.36 8.21 -0.26
C GLU A 74 -9.69 8.86 1.08
N LEU A 75 -9.65 8.07 2.14
CA LEU A 75 -9.75 8.56 3.50
C LEU A 75 -8.34 8.94 3.96
N GLY A 76 -8.13 10.22 4.28
CA GLY A 76 -6.84 10.66 4.82
C GLY A 76 -6.46 9.93 6.11
N GLU A 77 -5.18 9.99 6.47
CA GLU A 77 -4.62 9.28 7.63
C GLU A 77 -5.43 9.54 8.91
N GLY A 78 -5.92 8.47 9.56
CA GLY A 78 -6.57 8.53 10.87
C GLY A 78 -8.02 9.03 10.89
N ARG A 79 -8.70 9.15 9.74
CA ARG A 79 -10.14 9.47 9.71
C ARG A 79 -11.00 8.22 9.90
N VAL A 80 -11.62 8.10 11.08
CA VAL A 80 -12.67 7.11 11.42
C VAL A 80 -13.98 7.45 10.72
#